data_AF-A0A3P1WUF2-F1
#
_entry.id   AF-A0A3P1WUF2-F1
#
_cell.length_a   1.000
_cell.length_b   1.000
_cell.length_c   1.000
_cell.angle_alpha   90.00
_cell.angle_beta   90.00
_cell.angle_gamma   90.00
#
_symmetry.space_group_name_H-M   'P 1'
#
loop_
_entity.id
_entity.type
_entity.pdbx_description
1 polymer ?
#
loop_
_entity_poly.entity_id
_entity_poly.type
_entity_poly.pdbx_seq_one_letter_code
_entity_poly.pdbx_strand_id
1 'polypeptide(L)'
;MTHQPHPHDANPRAPSPPDHQQAIAEGIQRHGPAFAAWADLVDETTPPGTLDHHLLTQFEDHYLGSYMTTQQWAQEEAEALGLDDTLGHTLPEALRWYVTIDYDTLARDLELSGDITAVPNPEGGVWVFRSL
;
A
#
# COMPACT_ATOMS: atom_id res chain seq x y z
N MET A 1 -18.87 47.08 4.20
CA MET A 1 -18.09 45.94 3.66
C MET A 1 -18.07 44.86 4.73
N THR A 2 -19.00 43.92 4.63
CA THR A 2 -19.14 42.79 5.56
C THR A 2 -18.17 41.70 5.13
N HIS A 3 -17.15 41.44 5.96
CA HIS A 3 -16.28 40.27 5.83
C HIS A 3 -17.09 39.01 6.14
N GLN A 4 -17.23 38.15 5.14
CA GLN A 4 -17.80 36.81 5.26
C GLN A 4 -16.65 35.83 5.56
N PRO A 5 -16.70 35.02 6.63
CA PRO A 5 -15.67 34.01 6.86
C PRO A 5 -15.88 32.81 5.94
N HIS A 6 -14.78 32.29 5.41
CA HIS A 6 -14.68 31.03 4.64
C HIS A 6 -15.07 29.83 5.53
N PRO A 7 -15.85 28.84 5.04
CA PRO A 7 -16.01 27.59 5.74
C PRO A 7 -14.81 26.70 5.39
N HIS A 8 -13.81 26.67 6.26
CA HIS A 8 -12.97 25.49 6.41
C HIS A 8 -13.70 24.55 7.38
N ASP A 9 -14.81 23.98 6.92
CA ASP A 9 -15.45 22.87 7.60
C ASP A 9 -14.66 21.60 7.25
N ALA A 10 -13.65 21.30 8.07
CA ALA A 10 -13.26 19.92 8.29
C ALA A 10 -14.47 19.22 8.90
N ASN A 11 -15.35 18.67 8.07
CA ASN A 11 -16.45 17.85 8.52
C ASN A 11 -15.84 16.59 9.17
N PRO A 12 -15.96 16.39 10.50
CA PRO A 12 -15.55 15.12 11.09
C PRO A 12 -16.43 14.04 10.46
N ARG A 13 -15.82 13.12 9.70
CA ARG A 13 -16.48 11.97 9.07
C ARG A 13 -17.46 11.39 10.10
N ALA A 14 -18.74 11.26 9.73
CA ALA A 14 -19.74 10.67 10.62
C ALA A 14 -19.22 9.32 11.13
N PRO A 15 -19.45 8.96 12.40
CA PRO A 15 -18.94 7.71 12.95
C PRO A 15 -19.41 6.54 12.08
N SER A 16 -18.48 5.66 11.71
CA SER A 16 -18.78 4.49 10.89
C SER A 16 -19.86 3.63 11.57
N PRO A 17 -20.76 2.99 10.80
CA PRO A 17 -21.73 2.05 11.34
C PRO A 17 -21.07 0.99 12.26
N PRO A 18 -21.75 0.54 13.33
CA PRO A 18 -21.18 -0.38 14.31
C PRO A 18 -20.70 -1.70 13.67
N ASP A 19 -21.36 -2.16 12.61
CA ASP A 19 -20.98 -3.37 11.87
C ASP A 19 -19.61 -3.22 11.17
N HIS A 20 -19.27 -2.01 10.70
CA HIS A 20 -17.97 -1.73 10.08
C HIS A 20 -16.86 -1.79 11.14
N GLN A 21 -17.10 -1.17 12.30
CA GLN A 21 -16.14 -1.14 13.41
C GLN A 21 -15.84 -2.55 13.93
N GLN A 22 -16.87 -3.41 14.03
CA GLN A 22 -16.68 -4.80 14.43
C GLN A 22 -15.87 -5.59 13.39
N ALA A 23 -16.21 -5.46 12.09
CA ALA A 23 -15.48 -6.15 11.03
C ALA A 23 -13.98 -5.77 11.00
N ILE A 24 -13.69 -4.47 11.16
CA ILE A 24 -12.31 -3.96 11.22
C ILE A 24 -11.59 -4.51 12.46
N ALA A 25 -12.24 -4.51 13.64
CA ALA A 25 -11.63 -5.03 14.87
C ALA A 25 -11.29 -6.53 14.76
N GLU A 26 -12.20 -7.32 14.18
CA GLU A 26 -11.96 -8.75 13.93
C GLU A 26 -10.84 -8.98 12.92
N GLY A 27 -10.77 -8.17 11.87
CA GLY A 27 -9.69 -8.21 10.88
C GLY A 27 -8.32 -7.85 11.48
N ILE A 28 -8.25 -6.80 12.30
CA ILE A 28 -7.03 -6.42 13.04
C ILE A 28 -6.61 -7.54 14.00
N GLN A 29 -7.54 -8.18 14.70
CA GLN A 29 -7.22 -9.30 15.58
C GLN A 29 -6.60 -10.48 14.82
N ARG A 30 -7.04 -10.71 13.57
CA ARG A 30 -6.59 -11.84 12.74
C ARG A 30 -5.30 -11.56 11.98
N HIS A 31 -5.18 -10.38 11.39
CA HIS A 31 -4.12 -10.04 10.43
C HIS A 31 -3.14 -8.97 10.94
N GLY A 32 -3.42 -8.38 12.10
CA GLY A 32 -2.60 -7.35 12.72
C GLY A 32 -2.91 -5.92 12.23
N PRO A 33 -2.07 -4.94 12.62
CA PRO A 33 -2.31 -3.52 12.38
C PRO A 33 -2.41 -3.11 10.90
N ALA A 34 -1.73 -3.83 10.01
CA ALA A 34 -1.81 -3.59 8.56
C ALA A 34 -3.24 -3.70 8.01
N PHE A 35 -4.11 -4.47 8.68
CA PHE A 35 -5.52 -4.56 8.29
C PHE A 35 -6.27 -3.24 8.48
N ALA A 36 -5.89 -2.42 9.46
CA ALA A 36 -6.50 -1.11 9.65
C ALA A 36 -6.17 -0.20 8.45
N ALA A 37 -4.91 -0.19 8.02
CA ALA A 37 -4.49 0.53 6.82
C ALA A 37 -5.22 0.04 5.56
N TRP A 38 -5.40 -1.28 5.42
CA TRP A 38 -6.21 -1.83 4.34
C TRP A 38 -7.67 -1.36 4.39
N ALA A 39 -8.29 -1.36 5.58
CA ALA A 39 -9.67 -0.89 5.73
C ALA A 39 -9.83 0.59 5.33
N ASP A 40 -8.84 1.43 5.63
CA ASP A 40 -8.83 2.83 5.21
C ASP A 40 -8.74 2.95 3.67
N LEU A 41 -7.88 2.17 3.02
CA LEU A 41 -7.81 2.11 1.54
C LEU A 41 -9.13 1.65 0.91
N VAL A 42 -9.79 0.65 1.50
CA VAL A 42 -11.11 0.18 1.02
C VAL A 42 -12.18 1.26 1.20
N ASP A 43 -12.22 1.94 2.35
CA ASP A 43 -13.15 3.05 2.61
C ASP A 43 -12.98 4.19 1.58
N GLU A 44 -11.75 4.49 1.16
CA GLU A 44 -11.45 5.49 0.12
C GLU A 44 -12.03 5.16 -1.27
N THR A 45 -12.31 3.88 -1.55
CA THR A 45 -12.94 3.47 -2.83
C THR A 45 -14.46 3.57 -2.83
N THR A 46 -15.07 3.87 -1.68
CA THR A 46 -16.53 3.86 -1.51
C THR A 46 -17.07 5.23 -1.11
N PRO A 47 -18.37 5.51 -1.32
CA PRO A 47 -19.00 6.73 -0.81
C PRO A 47 -18.84 6.91 0.72
N PRO A 48 -18.80 8.15 1.23
CA PRO A 48 -18.67 8.41 2.65
C PRO A 48 -19.72 7.68 3.50
N GLY A 49 -19.28 6.96 4.53
CA GLY A 49 -20.14 6.22 5.44
C GLY A 49 -20.54 4.83 4.95
N THR A 50 -20.02 4.39 3.81
CA THR A 50 -20.12 3.00 3.32
C THR A 50 -18.77 2.29 3.45
N LEU A 51 -18.77 0.95 3.36
CA LEU A 51 -17.56 0.15 3.34
C LEU A 51 -17.83 -1.10 2.50
N ASP A 52 -16.95 -1.39 1.55
CA ASP A 52 -17.05 -2.62 0.77
C ASP A 52 -16.51 -3.79 1.57
N HIS A 53 -17.42 -4.50 2.26
CA HIS A 53 -17.07 -5.68 3.04
C HIS A 53 -16.51 -6.83 2.20
N HIS A 54 -16.86 -6.93 0.91
CA HIS A 54 -16.30 -7.97 0.06
C HIS A 54 -14.83 -7.69 -0.20
N LEU A 55 -14.51 -6.45 -0.58
CA LEU A 55 -13.13 -6.03 -0.79
C LEU A 55 -12.30 -6.07 0.50
N LEU A 56 -12.93 -5.72 1.63
CA LEU A 56 -12.30 -5.84 2.95
C LEU A 56 -11.81 -7.27 3.25
N THR A 57 -12.51 -8.31 2.77
CA THR A 57 -12.07 -9.71 2.95
C THR A 57 -10.89 -10.13 2.08
N GLN A 58 -10.50 -9.33 1.07
CA GLN A 58 -9.42 -9.64 0.13
C GLN A 58 -8.03 -9.20 0.64
N PHE A 59 -7.91 -8.90 1.94
CA PHE A 59 -6.66 -8.46 2.55
C PHE A 59 -5.46 -9.36 2.20
N GLU A 60 -5.61 -10.68 2.32
CA GLU A 60 -4.50 -11.62 2.08
C GLU A 60 -4.05 -11.67 0.63
N ASP A 61 -4.95 -11.37 -0.32
CA ASP A 61 -4.63 -11.33 -1.74
C ASP A 61 -3.90 -10.03 -2.13
N HIS A 62 -4.22 -8.94 -1.43
CA HIS A 62 -3.64 -7.61 -1.68
C HIS A 62 -2.39 -7.32 -0.85
N TYR A 63 -2.25 -7.88 0.35
CA TYR A 63 -1.14 -7.58 1.24
C TYR A 63 0.16 -8.26 0.76
N LEU A 64 1.12 -7.44 0.34
CA LEU A 64 2.42 -7.90 -0.16
C LEU A 64 3.45 -8.03 0.96
N GLY A 65 3.23 -7.39 2.11
CA GLY A 65 4.05 -7.57 3.31
C GLY A 65 4.42 -6.28 4.02
N SER A 66 5.30 -6.40 5.01
CA SER A 66 5.85 -5.30 5.81
C SER A 66 7.35 -5.20 5.58
N TYR A 67 7.82 -4.00 5.26
CA TYR A 67 9.20 -3.75 4.85
C TYR A 67 9.74 -2.50 5.52
N MET A 68 11.06 -2.33 5.59
CA MET A 68 11.64 -1.09 6.10
C MET A 68 11.46 0.08 5.12
N THR A 69 11.48 -0.22 3.82
CA THR A 69 11.26 0.76 2.74
C THR A 69 10.56 0.07 1.56
N THR A 70 9.87 0.82 0.72
CA THR A 70 9.27 0.30 -0.51
C THR A 70 10.33 -0.20 -1.50
N GLN A 71 11.55 0.39 -1.46
CA GLN A 71 12.71 -0.12 -2.21
C GLN A 71 13.04 -1.56 -1.83
N GLN A 72 13.01 -1.90 -0.54
CA GLN A 72 13.30 -3.27 -0.08
C GLN A 72 12.29 -4.26 -0.66
N TRP A 73 11.00 -3.91 -0.65
CA TRP A 73 9.96 -4.71 -1.28
C TRP A 73 10.24 -4.92 -2.78
N ALA A 74 10.53 -3.85 -3.53
CA ALA A 74 10.79 -3.95 -4.97
C ALA A 74 12.01 -4.83 -5.29
N GLN A 75 13.04 -4.79 -4.43
CA GLN A 75 14.19 -5.69 -4.54
C GLN A 75 13.78 -7.14 -4.32
N GLU A 76 13.09 -7.46 -3.23
CA GLU A 76 12.67 -8.84 -2.91
C GLU A 76 11.73 -9.42 -3.98
N GLU A 77 10.82 -8.61 -4.54
CA GLU A 77 9.96 -9.01 -5.66
C GLU A 77 10.76 -9.27 -6.94
N ALA A 78 11.73 -8.41 -7.27
CA ALA A 78 12.58 -8.62 -8.44
C ALA A 78 13.45 -9.88 -8.33
N GLU A 79 13.97 -10.15 -7.12
CA GLU A 79 14.68 -11.39 -6.80
C GLU A 79 13.76 -12.61 -6.95
N ALA A 80 12.51 -12.54 -6.44
CA ALA A 80 11.52 -13.61 -6.58
C ALA A 80 11.14 -13.89 -8.05
N LEU A 81 11.16 -12.87 -8.91
CA LEU A 81 10.97 -13.00 -10.35
C LEU A 81 12.22 -13.49 -11.12
N GLY A 82 13.36 -13.64 -10.44
CA GLY A 82 14.62 -14.07 -11.04
C GLY A 82 15.22 -13.02 -11.99
N LEU A 83 14.95 -11.73 -11.74
CA LEU A 83 15.40 -10.65 -12.63
C LEU A 83 16.93 -10.53 -12.63
N ASP A 84 17.56 -10.62 -11.47
CA ASP A 84 19.03 -10.56 -11.34
C ASP A 84 19.72 -11.74 -12.05
N ASP A 85 19.17 -12.96 -11.92
CA ASP A 85 19.65 -14.14 -12.65
C ASP A 85 19.51 -13.94 -14.17
N THR A 86 18.36 -13.41 -14.60
CA THR A 86 18.08 -13.13 -16.02
C THR A 86 19.08 -12.12 -16.59
N LEU A 87 19.36 -11.03 -15.86
CA LEU A 87 20.35 -10.03 -16.25
C LEU A 87 21.75 -10.63 -16.28
N GLY A 88 22.10 -11.45 -15.28
CA GLY A 88 23.37 -12.18 -15.23
C GLY A 88 23.59 -13.09 -16.44
N HIS A 89 22.57 -13.80 -16.90
CA HIS A 89 22.67 -14.68 -18.06
C HIS A 89 22.66 -13.93 -19.40
N THR A 90 21.94 -12.81 -19.48
CA THR A 90 21.73 -12.07 -20.74
C THR A 90 22.90 -11.12 -21.04
N LEU A 91 23.49 -10.52 -20.01
CA LEU A 91 24.59 -9.57 -20.20
C LEU A 91 25.91 -10.29 -20.47
N PRO A 92 26.73 -9.77 -21.41
CA PRO A 92 28.14 -10.15 -21.49
C PRO A 92 28.83 -10.00 -20.13
N GLU A 93 29.71 -10.94 -19.79
CA GLU A 93 30.40 -10.96 -18.48
C GLU A 93 31.05 -9.61 -18.13
N ALA A 94 31.65 -8.95 -19.12
CA ALA A 94 32.28 -7.64 -18.97
C ALA A 94 31.31 -6.52 -18.53
N LEU A 95 30.01 -6.66 -18.77
CA LEU A 95 29.01 -5.63 -18.46
C LEU A 95 28.24 -5.89 -17.16
N ARG A 96 28.24 -7.12 -16.63
CA ARG A 96 27.44 -7.50 -15.43
C ARG A 96 27.70 -6.60 -14.22
N TRP A 97 28.97 -6.24 -14.01
CA TRP A 97 29.39 -5.41 -12.87
C TRP A 97 29.06 -3.92 -13.00
N TYR A 98 28.57 -3.49 -14.17
CA TYR A 98 28.26 -2.10 -14.47
C TYR A 98 26.76 -1.83 -14.58
N VAL A 99 25.93 -2.87 -14.46
CA VAL A 99 24.47 -2.76 -14.52
C VAL A 99 23.92 -2.96 -13.11
N THR A 100 23.14 -1.99 -12.66
CA THR A 100 22.39 -2.04 -11.41
C THR A 100 20.96 -1.64 -11.68
N ILE A 101 20.02 -2.28 -10.99
CA ILE A 101 18.63 -1.82 -10.99
C ILE A 101 18.47 -0.77 -9.91
N ASP A 102 17.88 0.37 -10.28
CA ASP A 102 17.45 1.39 -9.33
C ASP A 102 16.09 0.99 -8.75
N TYR A 103 16.13 0.18 -7.68
CA TYR A 103 14.92 -0.34 -7.02
C TYR A 103 14.08 0.76 -6.36
N ASP A 104 14.68 1.89 -5.99
CA ASP A 104 13.94 3.01 -5.40
C ASP A 104 13.07 3.70 -6.46
N THR A 105 13.65 3.98 -7.62
CA THR A 105 12.89 4.51 -8.77
C THR A 105 11.86 3.50 -9.28
N LEU A 106 12.20 2.21 -9.35
CA LEU A 106 11.23 1.16 -9.74
C LEU A 106 10.02 1.14 -8.80
N ALA A 107 10.24 1.09 -7.48
CA ALA A 107 9.16 1.09 -6.49
C ALA A 107 8.26 2.33 -6.63
N ARG A 108 8.87 3.51 -6.78
CA ARG A 108 8.16 4.77 -6.97
C ARG A 108 7.33 4.79 -8.25
N ASP A 109 7.86 4.25 -9.34
CA ASP A 109 7.13 4.18 -10.61
C ASP A 109 5.94 3.23 -10.52
N LEU A 110 6.07 2.09 -9.82
CA LEU A 110 4.97 1.14 -9.56
C LEU A 110 3.88 1.73 -8.65
N GLU A 111 4.25 2.60 -7.72
CA GLU A 111 3.27 3.32 -6.90
C GLU A 111 2.55 4.40 -7.72
N LEU A 112 3.29 5.14 -8.57
CA LEU A 112 2.71 6.17 -9.45
C LEU A 112 1.83 5.61 -10.57
N SER A 113 2.13 4.40 -11.06
CA SER A 113 1.27 3.69 -12.02
C SER A 113 0.01 3.11 -11.39
N GLY A 114 -0.04 3.02 -10.05
CA GLY A 114 -1.12 2.37 -9.31
C GLY A 114 -1.04 0.85 -9.39
N ASP A 115 0.14 0.26 -9.53
CA ASP A 115 0.33 -1.19 -9.38
C ASP A 115 0.38 -1.58 -7.89
N ILE A 116 0.93 -0.71 -7.06
CA ILE A 116 1.00 -0.86 -5.61
C ILE A 116 0.68 0.41 -4.84
N THR A 117 0.39 0.25 -3.56
CA THR A 117 0.22 1.34 -2.59
C THR A 117 1.06 1.04 -1.35
N ALA A 118 1.95 1.97 -0.98
CA ALA A 118 2.75 1.85 0.23
C ALA A 118 2.15 2.73 1.35
N VAL A 119 1.74 2.11 2.46
CA VAL A 119 1.20 2.80 3.62
C VAL A 119 2.24 2.83 4.74
N PRO A 120 2.57 3.99 5.34
CA PRO A 120 3.50 4.05 6.46
C PRO A 120 3.02 3.20 7.65
N ASN A 121 3.90 2.35 8.18
CA ASN A 121 3.65 1.66 9.45
C ASN A 121 4.02 2.60 10.62
N PRO A 122 3.10 2.90 11.56
CA PRO A 122 3.38 3.74 12.73
C PRO A 122 4.51 3.24 13.63
N GLU A 123 4.77 1.93 13.63
CA GLU A 123 5.89 1.31 14.38
C GLU A 123 7.22 1.33 13.61
N GLY A 124 7.20 1.81 12.35
CA GLY A 124 8.36 1.93 11.47
C GLY A 124 8.24 1.08 10.21
N GLY A 125 8.78 1.61 9.11
CA GLY A 125 8.71 0.97 7.80
C GLY A 125 7.39 1.25 7.06
N VAL A 126 7.03 0.35 6.15
CA VAL A 126 5.86 0.45 5.28
C VAL A 126 5.15 -0.90 5.17
N TRP A 127 3.83 -0.85 5.02
CA TRP A 127 3.02 -1.95 4.53
C TRP A 127 2.78 -1.75 3.04
N VAL A 128 2.99 -2.79 2.24
CA VAL A 128 2.80 -2.72 0.79
C VAL A 128 1.57 -3.54 0.40
N PHE A 129 0.72 -2.95 -0.43
CA PHE A 129 -0.48 -3.56 -0.97
C PHE A 129 -0.46 -3.50 -2.50
N ARG A 130 -1.07 -4.48 -3.19
CA ARG A 130 -1.54 -4.26 -4.57
C ARG A 130 -2.66 -3.24 -4.54
N SER A 131 -2.63 -2.27 -5.45
CA SER A 131 -3.68 -1.27 -5.54
C SER A 131 -5.03 -1.88 -5.97
N LEU A 132 -6.09 -1.11 -5.71
CA LEU A 132 -7.51 -1.45 -5.93
C LEU A 132 -7.99 -1.17 -7.36
#